data_AF-S0P1E7-F1
#
_entry.id   AF-S0P1E7-F1
#
_cell.length_a   1.000
_cell.length_b   1.000
_cell.length_c   1.000
_cell.angle_alpha   90.00
_cell.angle_beta   90.00
_cell.angle_gamma   90.00
#
_symmetry.space_group_name_H-M   'P 1'
#
loop_
_entity.id
_entity.type
_entity.pdbx_description
1 polymer ?
#
loop_
_entity_poly.entity_id
_entity_poly.type
_entity_poly.pdbx_seq_one_letter_code
_entity_poly.pdbx_strand_id
1 'polypeptide(L)'
;MFFQQAMKPKELLSVLPHVSECFFVVNVQLPDRTYQLAVYKYQESYFRIQDMRVFHQVYAIVNQTQGDEEQLLPFIEQALEDNLYRTLAEWLIQVDLSVLSVLPTVQALDLVYYEFIEN
;
A
#
# COMPACT_ATOMS: atom_id res chain seq x y z
N MET A 1 6.08 -4.27 -14.77
CA MET A 1 6.24 -2.78 -14.66
C MET A 1 5.24 -2.26 -13.64
N PHE A 2 5.45 -1.07 -13.05
CA PHE A 2 4.45 -0.45 -12.16
C PHE A 2 3.93 0.91 -12.63
N PHE A 3 2.70 1.22 -12.22
CA PHE A 3 2.10 2.56 -12.31
C PHE A 3 1.81 3.11 -10.92
N GLN A 4 2.24 4.35 -10.66
CA GLN A 4 1.95 5.06 -9.42
C GLN A 4 0.80 6.05 -9.62
N GLN A 5 -0.15 6.05 -8.69
CA GLN A 5 -1.24 7.03 -8.67
C GLN A 5 -1.46 7.57 -7.25
N ALA A 6 -1.63 8.89 -7.13
CA ALA A 6 -2.16 9.50 -5.91
C ALA A 6 -3.65 9.15 -5.80
N MET A 7 -4.05 8.51 -4.71
CA MET A 7 -5.40 7.98 -4.56
C MET A 7 -5.95 8.27 -3.17
N LYS A 8 -7.25 8.52 -3.06
CA LYS A 8 -7.92 8.64 -1.76
C LYS A 8 -8.32 7.26 -1.24
N PRO A 9 -8.42 7.05 0.09
CA PRO A 9 -8.85 5.76 0.65
C PRO A 9 -10.16 5.22 0.06
N LYS A 10 -11.13 6.11 -0.21
CA LYS A 10 -12.42 5.75 -0.82
C LYS A 10 -12.28 5.26 -2.27
N GLU A 11 -11.35 5.86 -3.03
CA GLU A 11 -11.07 5.43 -4.41
C GLU A 11 -10.38 4.06 -4.39
N LEU A 12 -9.43 3.86 -3.47
CA LEU A 12 -8.75 2.57 -3.31
C LEU A 12 -9.72 1.43 -2.97
N LEU A 13 -10.70 1.68 -2.08
CA LEU A 13 -11.77 0.71 -1.80
C LEU A 13 -12.54 0.26 -3.04
N SER A 14 -12.72 1.14 -4.03
CA SER A 14 -13.39 0.80 -5.29
C SER A 14 -12.47 0.09 -6.30
N VAL A 15 -11.16 0.23 -6.17
CA VAL A 15 -10.17 -0.36 -7.08
C VAL A 15 -9.77 -1.77 -6.66
N LEU A 16 -9.61 -2.02 -5.35
CA LEU A 16 -9.12 -3.31 -4.82
C LEU A 16 -9.84 -4.55 -5.35
N PRO A 17 -11.19 -4.56 -5.54
CA PRO A 17 -11.89 -5.73 -6.09
C PRO A 17 -11.60 -6.02 -7.56
N HIS A 18 -10.97 -5.11 -8.29
CA HIS A 18 -10.78 -5.17 -9.74
C HIS A 18 -9.32 -5.33 -10.17
N VAL A 19 -8.37 -5.26 -9.23
CA VAL A 19 -6.93 -5.42 -9.49
C VAL A 19 -6.45 -6.75 -8.92
N SER A 20 -5.69 -7.53 -9.70
CA SER A 20 -5.14 -8.80 -9.21
C SER A 20 -3.91 -8.60 -8.33
N GLU A 21 -3.06 -7.63 -8.66
CA GLU A 21 -1.81 -7.39 -7.94
C GLU A 21 -1.54 -5.90 -7.77
N CYS A 22 -1.35 -5.48 -6.53
CA CYS A 22 -1.02 -4.09 -6.23
C CYS A 22 -0.31 -3.97 -4.89
N PHE A 23 0.32 -2.81 -4.69
CA PHE A 23 0.91 -2.42 -3.43
C PHE A 23 0.48 -1.00 -3.09
N PHE A 24 0.17 -0.75 -1.82
CA PHE A 24 -0.13 0.60 -1.38
C PHE A 24 0.42 0.88 0.01
N VAL A 25 0.79 2.13 0.21
CA VAL A 25 1.22 2.68 1.50
C VAL A 25 0.30 3.82 1.88
N VAL A 26 -0.18 3.79 3.11
CA VAL A 26 -0.89 4.88 3.75
C VAL A 26 -0.03 5.43 4.88
N ASN A 27 0.23 6.72 4.86
CA ASN A 27 0.86 7.48 5.93
C ASN A 27 -0.09 8.60 6.38
N VAL A 28 -0.45 8.61 7.65
CA VAL A 28 -1.45 9.52 8.20
C VAL A 28 -0.89 10.11 9.48
N GLN A 29 -0.81 11.44 9.53
CA GLN A 29 -0.46 12.14 10.76
C GLN A 29 -1.72 12.38 11.59
N LEU A 30 -1.87 11.62 12.67
CA LEU A 30 -2.89 11.83 13.69
C LEU A 30 -2.35 12.81 14.76
N PRO A 31 -3.21 13.42 15.60
CA PRO A 31 -2.78 14.38 16.61
C PRO A 31 -1.66 13.89 17.51
N ASP A 32 -1.71 12.62 17.94
CA ASP A 32 -0.79 12.08 18.94
C ASP A 32 0.15 10.98 18.39
N ARG A 33 0.04 10.62 17.10
CA ARG A 33 0.80 9.52 16.50
C ARG A 33 0.79 9.56 14.97
N THR A 34 1.77 8.89 14.36
CA THR A 34 1.74 8.58 12.93
C THR A 34 1.16 7.17 12.75
N TYR A 35 0.17 7.05 11.87
CA TYR A 35 -0.35 5.77 11.42
C TYR A 35 0.27 5.42 10.07
N GLN A 36 0.91 4.26 9.97
CA GLN A 36 1.48 3.74 8.73
C GLN A 36 0.94 2.34 8.45
N LEU A 37 0.53 2.12 7.21
CA LEU A 37 0.04 0.85 6.70
C LEU A 37 0.66 0.63 5.32
N ALA A 38 1.40 -0.46 5.14
CA ALA A 38 1.82 -0.93 3.84
C ALA A 38 1.18 -2.29 3.57
N VAL A 39 0.58 -2.46 2.40
CA VAL A 39 -0.17 -3.65 2.04
C VAL A 39 0.17 -4.05 0.62
N TYR A 40 0.52 -5.32 0.47
CA TYR A 40 0.64 -5.97 -0.82
C TYR A 40 -0.59 -6.86 -1.03
N LYS A 41 -1.21 -6.76 -2.20
CA LYS A 41 -2.32 -7.63 -2.64
C LYS A 41 -1.81 -8.49 -3.78
N TYR A 42 -2.04 -9.79 -3.68
CA TYR A 42 -1.83 -10.75 -4.76
C TYR A 42 -3.02 -11.69 -4.85
N GLN A 43 -3.73 -11.64 -5.96
CA GLN A 43 -5.04 -12.27 -6.15
C GLN A 43 -5.98 -11.90 -5.00
N GLU A 44 -6.54 -12.89 -4.28
CA GLU A 44 -7.44 -12.67 -3.14
C GLU A 44 -6.70 -12.48 -1.80
N SER A 45 -5.36 -12.55 -1.80
CA SER A 45 -4.55 -12.48 -0.59
C SER A 45 -4.05 -11.08 -0.33
N TYR A 46 -4.14 -10.65 0.93
CA TYR A 46 -3.59 -9.39 1.42
C TYR A 46 -2.47 -9.67 2.41
N PHE A 47 -1.37 -8.94 2.30
CA PHE A 47 -0.21 -9.08 3.16
C PHE A 47 0.11 -7.73 3.76
N ARG A 48 0.20 -7.70 5.10
CA ARG A 48 0.67 -6.50 5.79
C ARG A 48 2.19 -6.48 5.79
N ILE A 49 2.76 -5.39 5.30
CA ILE A 49 4.20 -5.15 5.29
C ILE A 49 4.54 -4.15 6.41
N GLN A 50 5.51 -4.50 7.24
CA GLN A 50 6.02 -3.63 8.32
C GLN A 50 7.53 -3.40 8.23
N ASP A 51 8.12 -3.77 7.10
CA ASP A 51 9.55 -3.67 6.87
C ASP A 51 9.98 -2.25 6.47
N MET A 52 10.87 -1.65 7.28
CA MET A 52 11.40 -0.31 7.04
C MET A 52 12.11 -0.17 5.68
N ARG A 53 12.72 -1.23 5.16
CA ARG A 53 13.37 -1.23 3.83
C ARG A 53 12.38 -0.91 2.73
N VAL A 54 11.16 -1.45 2.83
CA VAL A 54 10.09 -1.17 1.86
C VAL A 54 9.67 0.29 1.95
N PHE A 55 9.49 0.85 3.15
CA PHE A 55 9.13 2.26 3.31
C PHE A 55 10.22 3.20 2.78
N HIS A 56 11.50 2.89 3.02
CA HIS A 56 12.61 3.67 2.47
C HIS A 56 12.61 3.65 0.93
N GLN A 57 12.36 2.48 0.33
CA GLN A 57 12.32 2.35 -1.11
C GLN A 57 11.15 3.11 -1.73
N VAL A 58 9.96 3.03 -1.14
CA VAL A 58 8.78 3.82 -1.55
C VAL A 58 9.10 5.30 -1.54
N TYR A 59 9.71 5.81 -0.46
CA TYR A 59 10.10 7.21 -0.36
C TYR A 59 11.12 7.61 -1.46
N ALA A 60 12.04 6.72 -1.82
CA ALA A 60 13.02 6.98 -2.87
C ALA A 60 12.39 7.08 -4.28
N ILE A 61 11.28 6.36 -4.52
CA ILE A 61 10.63 6.28 -5.84
C ILE A 61 9.29 7.01 -5.92
N VAL A 62 8.84 7.67 -4.85
CA VAL A 62 7.48 8.27 -4.77
C VAL A 62 7.16 9.28 -5.88
N ASN A 63 8.17 9.96 -6.42
CA ASN A 63 8.01 10.93 -7.50
C ASN A 63 7.99 10.30 -8.91
N GLN A 64 8.13 8.97 -9.02
CA GLN A 64 8.11 8.24 -10.27
C GLN A 64 6.68 7.77 -10.56
N THR A 65 6.04 8.32 -11.59
CA THR A 65 4.68 7.94 -11.98
C THR A 65 4.61 6.55 -12.64
N GLN A 66 5.73 6.09 -13.20
CA GLN A 66 5.91 4.76 -13.76
C GLN A 66 7.35 4.31 -13.53
N GLY A 67 7.57 3.01 -13.42
CA GLY A 67 8.90 2.47 -13.20
C GLY A 67 8.98 0.96 -13.39
N ASP A 68 10.18 0.44 -13.13
CA ASP A 68 10.44 -0.98 -13.17
C ASP A 68 10.02 -1.61 -11.85
N GLU A 69 9.31 -2.73 -11.91
CA GLU A 69 8.88 -3.45 -10.72
C GLU A 69 10.05 -3.96 -9.87
N GLU A 70 11.20 -4.22 -10.52
CA GLU A 70 12.47 -4.55 -9.87
C GLU A 70 12.95 -3.46 -8.89
N GLN A 71 12.41 -2.24 -8.98
CA GLN A 71 12.72 -1.18 -8.02
C GLN A 71 12.01 -1.37 -6.67
N LEU A 72 10.96 -2.19 -6.58
CA LEU A 72 10.14 -2.30 -5.37
C LEU A 72 9.81 -3.75 -4.98
N LEU A 73 9.49 -4.62 -5.96
CA LEU A 73 9.12 -6.01 -5.71
C LEU A 73 10.16 -6.78 -4.89
N PRO A 74 11.48 -6.69 -5.13
CA PRO A 74 12.46 -7.45 -4.35
C PRO A 74 12.41 -7.13 -2.85
N PHE A 75 12.07 -5.89 -2.49
CA PHE A 75 11.92 -5.49 -1.08
C PHE A 75 10.62 -6.02 -0.48
N ILE A 76 9.54 -6.04 -1.26
CA ILE A 76 8.25 -6.60 -0.85
C ILE A 76 8.41 -8.11 -0.64
N GLU A 77 8.99 -8.83 -1.59
CA GLU A 77 9.22 -10.27 -1.54
C GLU A 77 10.03 -10.67 -0.31
N GLN A 78 11.15 -9.97 -0.05
CA GLN A 78 11.94 -10.24 1.15
C GLN A 78 11.13 -10.01 2.43
N ALA A 79 10.29 -8.97 2.48
CA ALA A 79 9.44 -8.71 3.64
C ALA A 79 8.33 -9.78 3.81
N LEU A 80 7.84 -10.36 2.72
CA LEU A 80 6.89 -11.47 2.75
C LEU A 80 7.57 -12.74 3.27
N GLU A 81 8.77 -13.07 2.79
CA GLU A 81 9.58 -14.18 3.27
C GLU A 81 9.86 -14.07 4.78
N ASP A 82 10.33 -12.90 5.22
CA ASP A 82 10.67 -12.64 6.61
C ASP A 82 9.44 -12.75 7.54
N ASN A 83 8.24 -12.46 7.01
CA ASN A 83 6.97 -12.59 7.73
C ASN A 83 6.21 -13.90 7.42
N LEU A 84 6.89 -14.88 6.81
CA LEU A 84 6.34 -16.21 6.48
C LEU A 84 5.03 -16.16 5.68
N TYR A 85 4.90 -15.18 4.78
CA TYR A 85 3.72 -14.96 3.94
C TYR A 85 2.41 -14.89 4.74
N ARG A 86 2.46 -14.36 5.97
CA ARG A 86 1.25 -14.22 6.79
C ARG A 86 0.26 -13.27 6.13
N THR A 87 -0.93 -13.79 5.86
CA THR A 87 -2.02 -13.02 5.26
C THR A 87 -2.82 -12.23 6.31
N LEU A 88 -3.49 -11.20 5.83
CA LEU A 88 -4.49 -10.42 6.53
C LEU A 88 -5.85 -10.70 5.91
N ALA A 89 -6.90 -10.73 6.74
CA ALA A 89 -8.26 -10.82 6.22
C ALA A 89 -8.65 -9.52 5.50
N GLU A 90 -9.28 -9.64 4.32
CA GLU A 90 -9.69 -8.50 3.49
C GLU A 90 -10.52 -7.46 4.27
N TRP A 91 -11.46 -7.92 5.11
CA TRP A 91 -12.33 -7.01 5.87
C TRP A 91 -11.54 -6.08 6.80
N LEU A 92 -10.34 -6.46 7.26
CA LEU A 92 -9.48 -5.58 8.05
C LEU A 92 -8.96 -4.41 7.20
N ILE A 93 -8.57 -4.68 5.95
CA ILE A 93 -8.20 -3.64 4.99
C ILE A 93 -9.39 -2.72 4.71
N GLN A 94 -10.57 -3.31 4.50
CA GLN A 94 -11.78 -2.52 4.24
C GLN A 94 -12.13 -1.61 5.42
N VAL A 95 -12.00 -2.09 6.65
CA VAL A 95 -12.22 -1.29 7.87
C VAL A 95 -11.20 -0.16 7.96
N ASP A 96 -9.90 -0.44 7.79
CA ASP A 96 -8.85 0.57 7.85
C ASP A 96 -9.11 1.69 6.83
N LEU A 97 -9.35 1.34 5.57
CA LEU A 97 -9.60 2.32 4.50
C LEU A 97 -10.92 3.08 4.71
N SER A 98 -11.96 2.42 5.23
CA SER A 98 -13.24 3.07 5.52
C SER A 98 -13.11 4.10 6.62
N VAL A 99 -12.40 3.78 7.71
CA VAL A 99 -12.10 4.73 8.79
C VAL A 99 -11.30 5.91 8.25
N LEU A 100 -10.27 5.65 7.46
CA LEU A 100 -9.44 6.69 6.85
C LEU A 100 -10.24 7.61 5.91
N SER A 101 -11.29 7.10 5.26
CA SER A 101 -12.13 7.87 4.35
C SER A 101 -13.05 8.89 5.03
N VAL A 102 -13.35 8.70 6.32
CA VAL A 102 -14.28 9.53 7.09
C VAL A 102 -13.61 10.34 8.20
N LEU A 103 -12.29 10.17 8.40
CA LEU A 103 -11.55 10.94 9.40
C LEU A 103 -11.65 12.44 9.06
N PRO A 104 -12.23 13.26 9.97
CA PRO A 104 -12.35 14.69 9.75
C PRO A 104 -10.95 15.31 9.76
N THR A 105 -10.51 15.74 8.58
CA THR A 105 -9.34 16.60 8.38
C THR A 105 -8.08 16.09 9.08
N VAL A 106 -7.58 14.94 8.64
CA VAL A 106 -6.17 14.60 8.86
C VAL A 106 -5.32 15.72 8.23
N GLN A 107 -4.40 16.32 9.00
CA GLN A 107 -3.56 17.42 8.50
C GLN A 107 -2.69 17.00 7.30
N ALA A 108 -2.34 15.72 7.22
CA ALA A 108 -1.65 15.11 6.10
C ALA A 108 -2.02 13.61 6.02
N LEU A 109 -2.75 13.23 4.98
CA LEU A 109 -2.90 11.85 4.53
C LEU A 109 -2.13 11.73 3.22
N ASP A 110 -1.13 10.87 3.21
CA ASP A 110 -0.39 10.49 2.02
C ASP A 110 -0.71 9.02 1.72
N LEU A 111 -1.19 8.76 0.50
CA LEU A 111 -1.49 7.44 0.03
C LEU A 111 -0.84 7.27 -1.34
N VAL A 112 0.06 6.31 -1.39
CA VAL A 112 0.80 5.95 -2.59
C VAL A 112 0.31 4.58 -3.02
N TYR A 113 -0.21 4.47 -4.24
CA TYR A 113 -0.69 3.24 -4.84
C TYR A 113 0.19 2.86 -6.01
N TYR A 114 0.54 1.57 -6.10
CA TYR A 114 1.31 0.94 -7.16
C TYR A 114 0.52 -0.24 -7.72
N GLU A 115 0.27 -0.23 -9.02
CA GLU A 115 -0.31 -1.37 -9.74
C GLU A 115 0.78 -2.08 -10.53
N PHE A 116 0.90 -3.40 -10.36
CA PHE A 116 1.86 -4.22 -11.10
C PHE A 116 1.16 -4.88 -12.28
N ILE A 117 1.72 -4.69 -13.47
CA ILE A 117 1.17 -5.23 -14.72
C ILE A 117 2.24 -6.13 -15.34
N GLU A 118 1.88 -7.40 -15.55
CA GLU A 118 2.63 -8.33 -16.40
C GLU A 118 2.55 -7.84 -17.85
N ASN A 119 3.70 -7.58 -18.47
CA ASN A 119 3.79 -7.17 -19.88
C ASN A 119 3.61 -8.37 -20.84
#